data_AF-G7M8A8-F1
#
_entry.id   AF-G7M8A8-F1
#
_cell.length_a   1.000
_cell.length_b   1.000
_cell.length_c   1.000
_cell.angle_alpha   90.00
_cell.angle_beta   90.00
_cell.angle_gamma   90.00
#
_symmetry.space_group_name_H-M   'P 1'
#
loop_
_entity.id
_entity.type
_entity.pdbx_description
1 polymer ?
#
loop_
_entity_poly.entity_id
_entity_poly.type
_entity_poly.pdbx_seq_one_letter_code
_entity_poly.pdbx_strand_id
1 'polypeptide(L)'
;MEYNSNSEADNRIFLEVIENMNEVFLDERRDLLYYEYLASLAPTAKEREAIYSITKEKRLFRKMYEELTGIDISNKAEETLVMSESYLSGISELIDREEIKVSRYKEIGEGFPAGSPYKYMMCNIIANKLNHITQLNSILYVNNMINNLIMNENHIDGDIDHCTLDD
;
A
#
# COMPACT_ATOMS: atom_id res chain seq x y z
N MET A 1 -9.34 -42.56 -8.87
CA MET A 1 -8.06 -41.85 -8.65
C MET A 1 -8.11 -41.34 -7.23
N GLU A 2 -7.42 -42.02 -6.31
CA GLU A 2 -7.27 -41.53 -4.93
C GLU A 2 -6.25 -40.40 -4.94
N TYR A 3 -6.69 -39.20 -4.57
CA TYR A 3 -5.79 -38.12 -4.20
C TYR A 3 -5.21 -38.49 -2.83
N ASN A 4 -3.99 -39.04 -2.83
CA ASN A 4 -3.19 -39.12 -1.61
C ASN A 4 -2.67 -37.71 -1.30
N SER A 5 -3.48 -36.90 -0.64
CA SER A 5 -3.02 -35.66 -0.01
C SER A 5 -2.05 -36.05 1.10
N ASN A 6 -0.77 -35.75 0.95
CA ASN A 6 0.22 -36.05 1.97
C ASN A 6 0.04 -35.04 3.12
N SER A 7 -0.76 -35.40 4.13
CA SER A 7 -1.20 -34.47 5.19
C SER A 7 -0.05 -33.78 5.93
N GLU A 8 1.14 -34.38 5.97
CA GLU A 8 2.35 -33.77 6.53
C GLU A 8 2.88 -32.62 5.67
N ALA A 9 2.84 -32.76 4.34
CA ALA A 9 3.23 -31.70 3.41
C ALA A 9 2.23 -30.55 3.45
N ASP A 10 0.93 -30.85 3.51
CA ASP A 10 -0.13 -29.85 3.63
C ASP A 10 -0.01 -29.06 4.95
N ASN A 11 0.28 -29.75 6.06
CA ASN A 11 0.53 -29.10 7.35
C ASN A 11 1.78 -28.21 7.33
N ARG A 12 2.85 -28.63 6.64
CA ARG A 12 4.08 -27.83 6.52
C ARG A 12 3.84 -26.55 5.71
N ILE A 13 3.17 -26.67 4.56
CA ILE A 13 2.80 -25.53 3.72
C ILE A 13 1.92 -24.56 4.52
N PHE A 14 0.95 -25.08 5.28
CA PHE A 14 0.09 -24.26 6.11
C PHE A 14 0.87 -23.50 7.20
N LEU A 15 1.82 -24.12 7.87
CA LEU A 15 2.66 -23.45 8.87
C LEU A 15 3.53 -22.35 8.26
N GLU A 16 4.09 -22.59 7.07
CA GLU A 16 4.86 -21.58 6.31
C GLU A 16 3.99 -20.38 5.91
N VAL A 17 2.74 -20.63 5.50
CA VAL A 17 1.75 -19.57 5.25
C VAL A 17 1.51 -18.72 6.50
N ILE A 18 1.34 -19.35 7.66
CA ILE A 18 1.12 -18.63 8.93
C ILE A 18 2.32 -17.76 9.32
N GLU A 19 3.54 -18.26 9.14
CA GLU A 19 4.76 -17.49 9.38
C GLU A 19 4.84 -16.26 8.46
N ASN A 20 4.62 -16.45 7.15
CA ASN A 20 4.58 -15.36 6.18
C ASN A 20 3.48 -14.34 6.50
N MET A 21 2.33 -14.80 6.99
CA MET A 21 1.25 -13.91 7.40
C MET A 21 1.64 -13.02 8.60
N ASN A 22 2.48 -13.51 9.52
CA ASN A 22 2.96 -12.72 10.66
C ASN A 22 3.84 -11.56 10.21
N GLU A 23 4.78 -11.80 9.28
CA GLU A 23 5.62 -10.73 8.74
C GLU A 23 4.80 -9.66 8.01
N VAL A 24 3.86 -10.09 7.17
CA VAL A 24 2.97 -9.18 6.44
C VAL A 24 2.09 -8.38 7.40
N PHE A 25 1.64 -8.99 8.49
CA PHE A 25 0.87 -8.29 9.53
C PHE A 25 1.67 -7.16 10.18
N LEU A 26 2.95 -7.40 10.51
CA LEU A 26 3.83 -6.36 11.05
C LEU A 26 4.03 -5.23 10.02
N ASP A 27 4.21 -5.57 8.74
CA ASP A 27 4.32 -4.56 7.68
C ASP A 27 3.02 -3.77 7.45
N GLU A 28 1.84 -4.37 7.66
CA GLU A 28 0.57 -3.63 7.62
C GLU A 28 0.47 -2.56 8.72
N ARG A 29 1.01 -2.85 9.91
CA ARG A 29 1.07 -1.91 11.04
C ARG A 29 2.02 -0.76 10.76
N ARG A 30 3.23 -1.05 10.29
CA ARG A 30 4.22 -0.02 9.90
C ARG A 30 3.64 0.91 8.85
N ASP A 31 3.01 0.35 7.84
CA ASP A 31 2.41 1.15 6.78
C ASP A 31 1.27 2.02 7.29
N LEU A 32 0.50 1.60 8.32
CA LEU A 32 -0.55 2.46 8.88
C LEU A 32 0.03 3.78 9.41
N LEU A 33 1.13 3.71 10.17
CA LEU A 33 1.84 4.91 10.64
C LEU A 33 2.35 5.75 9.47
N TYR A 34 2.84 5.08 8.42
CA TYR A 34 3.32 5.73 7.20
C TYR A 34 2.21 6.51 6.48
N TYR A 35 1.04 5.88 6.31
CA TYR A 35 -0.14 6.50 5.72
C TYR A 35 -0.62 7.69 6.54
N GLU A 36 -0.68 7.55 7.88
CA GLU A 36 -1.09 8.65 8.78
C GLU A 36 -0.15 9.86 8.68
N TYR A 37 1.15 9.61 8.61
CA TYR A 37 2.14 10.67 8.38
C TYR A 37 1.96 11.35 7.03
N LEU A 38 1.87 10.60 5.94
CA LEU A 38 1.71 11.21 4.61
C LEU A 38 0.38 11.96 4.48
N ALA A 39 -0.69 11.46 5.09
CA ALA A 39 -1.95 12.20 5.19
C ALA A 39 -1.78 13.54 5.91
N SER A 40 -0.92 13.59 6.94
CA SER A 40 -0.63 14.84 7.65
C SER A 40 0.11 15.86 6.78
N LEU A 41 0.96 15.39 5.87
CA LEU A 41 1.72 16.20 4.91
C LEU A 41 0.95 16.56 3.63
N ALA A 42 -0.18 15.89 3.37
CA ALA A 42 -0.90 16.03 2.12
C ALA A 42 -1.30 17.51 1.85
N PRO A 43 -0.89 18.09 0.70
CA PRO A 43 -1.10 19.50 0.40
C PRO A 43 -2.57 19.86 0.19
N THR A 44 -3.41 18.89 -0.20
CA THR A 44 -4.83 19.10 -0.46
C THR A 44 -5.72 18.23 0.43
N ALA A 45 -6.93 18.69 0.72
CA ALA A 45 -7.93 17.90 1.45
C ALA A 45 -8.31 16.62 0.69
N LYS A 46 -8.37 16.69 -0.65
CA LYS A 46 -8.69 15.55 -1.51
C LYS A 46 -7.64 14.45 -1.40
N GLU A 47 -6.35 14.81 -1.44
CA GLU A 47 -5.27 13.85 -1.29
C GLU A 47 -5.26 13.24 0.12
N ARG A 48 -5.45 14.06 1.14
CA ARG A 48 -5.58 13.60 2.54
C ARG A 48 -6.71 12.59 2.70
N GLU A 49 -7.87 12.86 2.11
CA GLU A 49 -9.03 11.96 2.15
C GLU A 49 -8.76 10.66 1.40
N ALA A 50 -8.12 10.71 0.23
CA ALA A 50 -7.71 9.52 -0.50
C ALA A 50 -6.80 8.62 0.35
N ILE A 51 -5.77 9.19 0.97
CA ILE A 51 -4.83 8.48 1.85
C ILE A 51 -5.56 7.90 3.09
N TYR A 52 -6.48 8.65 3.71
CA TYR A 52 -7.29 8.12 4.83
C TYR A 52 -8.29 7.05 4.43
N SER A 53 -8.76 7.02 3.18
CA SER A 53 -9.67 5.97 2.72
C SER A 53 -8.97 4.61 2.75
N ILE A 54 -7.68 4.58 2.39
CA ILE A 54 -6.82 3.38 2.38
C ILE A 54 -6.64 2.80 3.80
N THR A 55 -6.46 3.64 4.82
CA THR A 55 -6.23 3.17 6.20
C THR A 55 -7.43 2.45 6.81
N LYS A 56 -8.65 2.77 6.37
CA LYS A 56 -9.89 2.16 6.88
C LYS A 56 -10.08 0.72 6.41
N GLU A 57 -9.46 0.32 5.30
CA GLU A 57 -9.68 -0.99 4.65
C GLU A 57 -8.81 -2.13 5.20
N LYS A 58 -7.79 -1.83 6.03
CA LYS A 58 -6.82 -2.81 6.56
C LYS A 58 -7.38 -3.81 7.61
N ARG A 59 -8.69 -3.85 7.81
CA ARG A 59 -9.33 -4.70 8.84
C ARG A 59 -9.47 -6.16 8.43
N LEU A 60 -9.49 -6.46 7.13
CA LEU A 60 -9.79 -7.82 6.65
C LEU A 60 -8.63 -8.79 6.89
N PHE A 61 -7.39 -8.39 6.59
CA PHE A 61 -6.22 -9.25 6.80
C PHE A 61 -6.00 -9.50 8.29
N ARG A 62 -6.12 -8.43 9.07
CA ARG A 62 -6.08 -8.47 10.53
C ARG A 62 -7.02 -9.54 11.10
N LYS A 63 -8.29 -9.50 10.71
CA LYS A 63 -9.31 -10.45 11.18
C LYS A 63 -8.95 -11.88 10.79
N MET A 64 -8.49 -12.09 9.56
CA MET A 64 -8.08 -13.41 9.09
C MET A 64 -6.87 -13.96 9.89
N TYR A 65 -5.89 -13.10 10.17
CA TYR A 65 -4.71 -13.46 10.95
C TYR A 65 -5.08 -13.86 12.40
N GLU A 66 -5.92 -13.07 13.07
CA GLU A 66 -6.44 -13.39 14.41
C GLU A 66 -7.20 -14.74 14.41
N GLU A 67 -8.06 -14.96 13.42
CA GLU A 67 -8.84 -16.21 13.27
C GLU A 67 -7.95 -17.45 13.07
N LEU A 68 -6.86 -17.31 12.30
CA LEU A 68 -5.97 -18.42 11.97
C LEU A 68 -4.91 -18.71 13.03
N THR A 69 -4.44 -17.68 13.74
CA THR A 69 -3.31 -17.81 14.69
C THR A 69 -3.76 -17.84 16.15
N GLY A 70 -4.93 -17.30 16.47
CA GLY A 70 -5.39 -17.07 17.84
C GLY A 70 -4.57 -16.02 18.60
N ILE A 71 -3.65 -15.31 17.94
CA ILE A 71 -2.80 -14.28 18.55
C ILE A 71 -3.62 -12.98 18.67
N ASP A 72 -3.80 -12.50 19.90
CA ASP A 72 -4.33 -11.15 20.13
C ASP A 72 -3.26 -10.10 19.82
N ILE A 73 -3.53 -9.35 18.76
CA ILE A 73 -2.65 -8.32 18.21
C ILE A 73 -2.93 -6.92 18.78
N SER A 74 -3.67 -6.85 19.89
CA SER A 74 -3.88 -5.61 20.67
C SER A 74 -2.59 -5.00 21.23
N ASN A 75 -1.50 -5.76 21.31
CA ASN A 75 -0.23 -5.28 21.87
C ASN A 75 0.50 -4.30 20.94
N LYS A 76 0.72 -3.10 21.47
CA LYS A 76 1.47 -1.99 20.87
C LYS A 76 2.96 -2.18 21.17
N ALA A 77 3.72 -2.71 20.22
CA ALA A 77 5.14 -2.39 20.15
C ALA A 77 5.28 -1.03 19.46
N GLU A 78 6.09 -0.14 20.03
CA GLU A 78 6.55 1.07 19.38
C GLU A 78 7.51 0.67 18.26
N GLU A 79 7.10 0.88 17.02
CA GLU A 79 7.98 0.70 15.87
C GLU A 79 8.41 2.07 15.35
N THR A 80 9.72 2.26 15.25
CA THR A 80 10.32 3.45 14.64
C THR A 80 10.26 3.33 13.13
N LEU A 81 9.60 4.29 12.48
CA LEU A 81 9.47 4.35 11.03
C LEU A 81 10.48 5.37 10.47
N VAL A 82 11.22 4.98 9.44
CA VAL A 82 12.07 5.91 8.69
C VAL A 82 11.21 6.55 7.61
N MET A 83 11.08 7.88 7.64
CA MET A 83 10.21 8.62 6.73
C MET A 83 11.00 9.13 5.53
N SER A 84 10.36 9.21 4.36
CA SER A 84 11.02 9.78 3.18
C SER A 84 11.26 11.27 3.32
N GLU A 85 12.19 11.75 2.49
CA GLU A 85 12.63 13.16 2.45
C GLU A 85 11.52 14.12 1.97
N SER A 86 10.55 13.63 1.18
CA SER A 86 9.42 14.42 0.68
C SER A 86 8.11 13.65 0.65
N TYR A 87 7.01 14.40 0.57
CA TYR A 87 5.67 13.83 0.43
C TYR A 87 5.55 12.95 -0.84
N LEU A 88 5.95 13.45 -2.01
CA LEU A 88 5.83 12.68 -3.26
C LEU A 88 6.76 11.47 -3.31
N SER A 89 7.97 11.55 -2.75
CA SER A 89 8.83 10.37 -2.60
C SER A 89 8.19 9.33 -1.68
N GLY A 90 7.51 9.76 -0.61
CA GLY A 90 6.80 8.84 0.27
C GLY A 90 5.58 8.19 -0.39
N ILE A 91 4.86 8.92 -1.24
CA ILE A 91 3.77 8.33 -2.04
C ILE A 91 4.33 7.28 -3.01
N SER A 92 5.48 7.54 -3.65
CA SER A 92 6.16 6.54 -4.49
C SER A 92 6.55 5.30 -3.70
N GLU A 93 7.14 5.48 -2.52
CA GLU A 93 7.55 4.37 -1.65
C GLU A 93 6.34 3.53 -1.18
N LEU A 94 5.20 4.16 -0.90
CA LEU A 94 3.96 3.44 -0.59
C LEU A 94 3.47 2.58 -1.76
N ILE A 95 3.59 3.05 -2.99
CA ILE A 95 3.21 2.28 -4.17
C ILE A 95 4.05 1.00 -4.25
N ASP A 96 5.38 1.13 -4.13
CA ASP A 96 6.29 -0.02 -4.14
C ASP A 96 5.97 -1.02 -3.02
N ARG A 97 5.65 -0.51 -1.81
CA ARG A 97 5.24 -1.33 -0.67
C ARG A 97 3.94 -2.09 -0.92
N GLU A 98 2.94 -1.45 -1.53
CA GLU A 98 1.68 -2.12 -1.87
C GLU A 98 1.87 -3.15 -2.99
N GLU A 99 2.77 -2.93 -3.95
CA GLU A 99 3.12 -3.92 -4.99
C GLU A 99 3.80 -5.17 -4.40
N ILE A 100 4.74 -4.97 -3.47
CA ILE A 100 5.36 -6.07 -2.72
C ILE A 100 4.30 -6.87 -1.96
N LYS A 101 3.33 -6.18 -1.34
CA LYS A 101 2.22 -6.83 -0.64
C LYS A 101 1.32 -7.63 -1.57
N VAL A 102 1.00 -7.12 -2.75
CA VAL A 102 0.25 -7.89 -3.76
C VAL A 102 0.93 -9.22 -4.05
N SER A 103 2.26 -9.22 -4.21
CA SER A 103 3.02 -10.44 -4.48
C SER A 103 2.98 -11.41 -3.30
N ARG A 104 3.25 -10.92 -2.08
CA ARG A 104 3.20 -11.74 -0.86
C ARG A 104 1.80 -12.33 -0.58
N TYR A 105 0.74 -11.55 -0.80
CA TYR A 105 -0.62 -12.04 -0.62
C TYR A 105 -1.01 -13.10 -1.66
N LYS A 106 -0.46 -13.06 -2.88
CA LYS A 106 -0.63 -14.14 -3.86
C LYS A 106 0.00 -15.44 -3.35
N GLU A 107 1.25 -15.38 -2.87
CA GLU A 107 1.97 -16.53 -2.32
C GLU A 107 1.23 -17.14 -1.11
N ILE A 108 0.80 -16.31 -0.17
CA ILE A 108 -0.04 -16.71 0.98
C ILE A 108 -1.35 -17.36 0.49
N GLY A 109 -1.99 -16.75 -0.50
CA GLY A 109 -3.23 -17.26 -1.10
C GLY A 109 -3.06 -18.63 -1.75
N GLU A 110 -1.94 -18.89 -2.42
CA GLU A 110 -1.64 -20.16 -3.07
C GLU A 110 -1.48 -21.31 -2.07
N GLY A 111 -0.93 -21.03 -0.89
CA GLY A 111 -0.73 -22.01 0.17
C GLY A 111 -2.00 -22.48 0.88
N PHE A 112 -3.16 -21.84 0.67
CA PHE A 112 -4.42 -22.34 1.21
C PHE A 112 -5.02 -23.50 0.36
N PRO A 113 -5.70 -24.49 0.98
CA PRO A 113 -6.36 -25.57 0.26
C PRO A 113 -7.39 -25.08 -0.77
N ALA A 114 -7.58 -25.85 -1.85
CA ALA A 114 -8.63 -25.58 -2.83
C ALA A 114 -10.01 -25.57 -2.16
N GLY A 115 -10.85 -24.57 -2.48
CA GLY A 115 -12.17 -24.40 -1.87
C GLY A 115 -12.16 -23.73 -0.48
N SER A 116 -11.00 -23.38 0.06
CA SER A 116 -10.90 -22.63 1.32
C SER A 116 -11.53 -21.23 1.19
N PRO A 117 -12.36 -20.79 2.16
CA PRO A 117 -12.88 -19.42 2.18
C PRO A 117 -11.76 -18.37 2.30
N TYR A 118 -10.60 -18.75 2.86
CA TYR A 118 -9.44 -17.86 2.96
C TYR A 118 -8.84 -17.49 1.61
N LYS A 119 -8.97 -18.35 0.58
CA LYS A 119 -8.58 -17.99 -0.80
C LYS A 119 -9.40 -16.82 -1.33
N TYR A 120 -10.72 -16.84 -1.11
CA TYR A 120 -11.59 -15.74 -1.51
C TYR A 120 -11.27 -14.46 -0.74
N MET A 121 -10.99 -14.56 0.55
CA MET A 121 -10.53 -13.42 1.35
C MET A 121 -9.21 -12.85 0.81
N MET A 122 -8.25 -13.69 0.41
CA MET A 122 -6.99 -13.23 -0.24
C MET A 122 -7.24 -12.52 -1.56
N CYS A 123 -8.15 -13.00 -2.40
CA CYS A 123 -8.51 -12.27 -3.61
C CYS A 123 -9.04 -10.86 -3.31
N ASN A 124 -9.91 -10.71 -2.30
CA ASN A 124 -10.43 -9.39 -1.91
C ASN A 124 -9.34 -8.49 -1.34
N ILE A 125 -8.41 -9.03 -0.55
CA ILE A 125 -7.29 -8.25 -0.02
C ILE A 125 -6.39 -7.77 -1.15
N ILE A 126 -6.01 -8.65 -2.09
CA ILE A 126 -5.22 -8.29 -3.27
C ILE A 126 -5.93 -7.20 -4.09
N ALA A 127 -7.24 -7.32 -4.30
CA ALA A 127 -8.02 -6.32 -5.02
C ALA A 127 -7.96 -4.94 -4.32
N ASN A 128 -8.05 -4.90 -2.99
CA ASN A 128 -7.91 -3.65 -2.25
C ASN A 128 -6.51 -3.04 -2.44
N LYS A 129 -5.45 -3.86 -2.43
CA LYS A 129 -4.08 -3.38 -2.64
C LYS A 129 -3.88 -2.75 -4.02
N LEU A 130 -4.43 -3.39 -5.07
CA LEU A 130 -4.42 -2.83 -6.42
C LEU A 130 -5.20 -1.51 -6.52
N ASN A 131 -6.31 -1.39 -5.79
CA ASN A 131 -7.05 -0.14 -5.68
C ASN A 131 -6.22 0.95 -4.98
N HIS A 132 -5.51 0.62 -3.90
CA HIS A 132 -4.61 1.55 -3.20
C HIS A 132 -3.50 2.05 -4.13
N ILE A 133 -2.84 1.15 -4.86
CA ILE A 133 -1.83 1.50 -5.89
C ILE A 133 -2.42 2.47 -6.92
N THR A 134 -3.65 2.22 -7.39
CA THR A 134 -4.32 3.08 -8.38
C THR A 134 -4.58 4.48 -7.81
N GLN A 135 -5.03 4.58 -6.57
CA GLN A 135 -5.27 5.86 -5.90
C GLN A 135 -3.99 6.66 -5.70
N LEU A 136 -2.93 6.01 -5.20
CA LEU A 136 -1.62 6.64 -4.97
C LEU A 136 -0.98 7.12 -6.28
N ASN A 137 -1.07 6.30 -7.35
CA ASN A 137 -0.62 6.71 -8.69
C ASN A 137 -1.38 7.94 -9.20
N SER A 138 -2.68 8.04 -8.92
CA SER A 138 -3.46 9.23 -9.28
C SER A 138 -2.95 10.49 -8.57
N ILE A 139 -2.52 10.40 -7.32
CA ILE A 139 -1.91 11.52 -6.58
C ILE A 139 -0.63 11.99 -7.28
N LEU A 140 0.29 11.05 -7.60
CA LEU A 140 1.53 11.38 -8.31
C LEU A 140 1.27 12.02 -9.67
N TYR A 141 0.34 11.47 -10.44
CA TYR A 141 0.00 11.99 -11.77
C TYR A 141 -0.48 13.44 -11.71
N VAL A 142 -1.41 13.76 -10.80
CA VAL A 142 -1.95 15.11 -10.65
C VAL A 142 -0.87 16.10 -10.22
N ASN A 143 -0.03 15.72 -9.24
CA ASN A 143 1.05 16.58 -8.78
C ASN A 143 2.10 16.85 -9.88
N ASN A 144 2.47 15.82 -10.65
CA ASN A 144 3.38 15.98 -11.78
C ASN A 144 2.80 16.88 -12.87
N MET A 145 1.50 16.77 -13.17
CA MET A 145 0.83 17.68 -14.11
C MET A 145 0.85 19.13 -13.63
N ILE A 146 0.52 19.38 -12.36
CA ILE A 146 0.55 20.73 -11.77
C ILE A 146 1.95 21.32 -11.83
N ASN A 147 2.97 20.55 -11.45
CA ASN A 147 4.37 20.99 -11.51
C ASN A 147 4.77 21.36 -12.94
N ASN A 148 4.40 20.55 -13.94
CA ASN A 148 4.70 20.86 -15.34
C ASN A 148 3.99 22.14 -15.83
N LEU A 149 2.73 22.37 -15.40
CA LEU A 149 2.01 23.61 -15.73
C LEU A 149 2.70 24.83 -15.14
N ILE A 150 3.08 24.79 -13.86
CA ILE A 150 3.79 25.88 -13.18
C ILE A 150 5.13 26.17 -13.85
N MET A 151 5.89 25.13 -14.23
CA MET A 151 7.18 25.30 -14.91
C MET A 151 7.04 25.96 -16.29
N ASN A 152 5.95 25.65 -17.00
CA ASN A 152 5.65 26.25 -18.31
C ASN A 152 5.19 27.71 -18.18
N GLU A 153 4.42 28.06 -17.15
CA GLU A 153 4.03 29.45 -16.88
C GLU A 153 5.24 30.33 -16.53
N ASN A 154 6.16 29.82 -15.69
CA ASN A 154 7.39 30.53 -15.33
C ASN A 154 8.35 30.75 -16.52
N HIS A 155 8.28 29.91 -17.57
CA HIS A 155 9.07 30.13 -18.80
C HIS A 155 8.49 31.24 -19.69
N ILE A 156 7.18 31.47 -19.65
CA ILE A 156 6.53 32.50 -20.50
C ILE A 156 6.76 33.90 -19.94
N ASP A 157 6.83 34.05 -18.60
CA ASP A 157 7.07 35.34 -17.94
C ASP A 157 8.54 35.82 -18.03
N GLY A 158 9.47 34.93 -18.39
CA GLY A 158 10.90 35.25 -18.55
C GLY A 158 11.27 35.89 -19.90
N ASP A 159 10.39 35.88 -20.89
CA ASP A 159 10.68 36.29 -22.27
C ASP A 159 10.11 37.68 -22.66
N ILE A 160 9.41 38.39 -21.76
CA ILE A 160 8.71 39.65 -22.09
C ILE A 160 9.59 40.91 -21.89
N ASP A 161 10.76 40.82 -21.27
CA ASP A 161 11.52 42.01 -20.82
C ASP A 161 12.52 42.61 -21.83
N HIS A 162 12.41 42.34 -23.13
CA HIS A 162 13.28 42.96 -24.12
C HIS A 162 12.57 43.38 -25.42
N CYS A 163 11.69 44.37 -25.33
CA CYS A 163 11.35 45.23 -26.47
C CYS A 163 11.29 46.69 -25.99
N THR A 164 12.45 47.31 -25.78
CA THR A 164 12.55 48.77 -25.82
C THR A 164 12.46 49.20 -27.27
N LEU A 165 11.37 49.90 -27.60
CA LEU A 165 11.27 50.68 -28.84
C LEU A 165 12.28 51.83 -28.73
N ASP A 166 13.33 51.78 -29.54
CA ASP A 166 14.21 52.93 -29.77
C ASP A 166 13.48 53.90 -30.72
N ASP A 167 13.26 55.13 -30.23
CA ASP A 167 12.74 56.30 -30.97
C ASP A 167 13.73 56.84 -32.01
#